data_AF-K9SY82-F1
#
_entry.id   AF-K9SY82-F1
#
_cell.length_a   1.000
_cell.length_b   1.000
_cell.length_c   1.000
_cell.angle_alpha   90.00
_cell.angle_beta   90.00
_cell.angle_gamma   90.00
#
_symmetry.space_group_name_H-M   'P 1'
#
loop_
_entity.id
_entity.type
_entity.pdbx_description
1 polymer ?
#
loop_
_entity_poly.entity_id
_entity_poly.type
_entity_poly.pdbx_seq_one_letter_code
_entity_poly.pdbx_strand_id
1 'polypeptide(L)' 'MTDLKCFWVDQIEMPNLWEIIWSRLVDLEGESECLNNGEVWQYMGSKIEGSDYVHTFRHRCHPTTNDRGYRHIKMAISK' A
#
# COMPACT_ATOMS: atom_id res chain seq x y z
N MET A 1 -21.88 -13.95 -2.28
CA MET A 1 -21.64 -12.92 -1.26
C MET A 1 -20.25 -13.17 -0.75
N THR A 2 -19.24 -12.53 -1.34
CA THR A 2 -17.84 -12.82 -1.04
C THR A 2 -17.51 -12.17 0.30
N ASP A 3 -17.34 -12.99 1.33
CA ASP A 3 -16.81 -12.55 2.62
C ASP A 3 -15.51 -11.79 2.36
N LEU A 4 -15.53 -10.48 2.61
CA LEU A 4 -14.32 -9.67 2.75
C LEU A 4 -13.71 -10.07 4.10
N LYS A 5 -13.05 -11.22 4.10
CA LYS A 5 -12.31 -11.71 5.24
C LYS A 5 -11.12 -10.78 5.39
N CYS A 6 -11.17 -9.90 6.39
CA CYS A 6 -10.04 -9.07 6.79
C CYS A 6 -8.94 -10.01 7.31
N PHE A 7 -8.11 -10.49 6.40
CA PHE A 7 -6.92 -11.25 6.75
C PHE A 7 -5.86 -10.25 7.19
N TRP A 8 -5.56 -10.25 8.48
CA TRP A 8 -4.29 -9.75 8.97
C TRP A 8 -3.23 -10.70 8.41
N VAL A 9 -2.34 -10.20 7.53
CA VAL A 9 -1.16 -10.97 7.14
C VAL A 9 -0.35 -11.14 8.42
N ASP A 10 -0.20 -12.39 8.86
CA ASP A 10 0.49 -12.68 10.11
C ASP A 10 1.96 -12.27 9.97
N GLN A 11 2.48 -11.48 10.92
CA GLN A 11 3.87 -10.99 10.86
C GLN A 11 4.88 -12.14 10.86
N ILE A 12 4.48 -13.33 11.31
CA ILE A 12 5.29 -14.54 11.32
C ILE A 12 5.52 -15.10 9.91
N GLU A 13 4.52 -14.98 9.01
CA GLU A 13 4.64 -15.49 7.64
C GLU A 13 5.45 -14.56 6.74
N MET A 14 5.39 -13.25 6.98
CA MET A 14 6.14 -12.24 6.23
C MET A 14 6.75 -11.19 7.16
N PRO A 15 7.89 -11.48 7.81
CA PRO A 15 8.50 -10.59 8.80
C PRO A 15 8.93 -9.24 8.24
N ASN A 16 9.18 -9.15 6.92
CA ASN A 16 9.64 -7.92 6.26
C ASN A 16 8.57 -7.32 5.32
N LEU A 17 7.30 -7.63 5.57
CA LEU A 17 6.19 -7.22 4.74
C LEU A 17 6.18 -5.71 4.51
N TRP A 18 6.36 -4.94 5.58
CA TRP A 18 6.24 -3.50 5.54
C TRP A 18 7.41 -2.84 4.81
N GLU A 19 8.63 -3.35 5.02
CA GLU A 19 9.82 -2.89 4.30
C GLU A 19 9.67 -3.11 2.79
N ILE A 20 9.12 -4.26 2.38
CA ILE A 20 8.86 -4.56 0.96
C ILE A 20 7.80 -3.60 0.40
N ILE A 21 6.70 -3.37 1.12
CA ILE A 21 5.63 -2.48 0.65
C ILE A 21 6.15 -1.04 0.51
N TRP A 22 6.87 -0.53 1.51
CA TRP A 22 7.44 0.82 1.47
C TRP A 22 8.48 0.95 0.36
N SER A 23 9.36 -0.04 0.17
CA SER A 23 10.32 -0.05 -0.93
C SER A 23 9.63 0.04 -2.28
N ARG A 24 8.55 -0.72 -2.50
CA ARG A 24 7.78 -0.66 -3.76
C ARG A 24 7.08 0.68 -3.95
N LEU A 25 6.65 1.33 -2.88
CA LEU A 25 6.07 2.67 -2.97
C LEU A 25 7.15 3.70 -3.38
N VAL A 26 8.36 3.58 -2.82
CA VAL A 26 9.52 4.39 -3.23
C VAL A 26 9.88 4.15 -4.69
N ASP A 27 9.86 2.90 -5.17
CA ASP A 27 10.15 2.60 -6.57
C ASP A 27 9.15 3.26 -7.55
N LEU A 28 7.90 3.48 -7.11
CA LEU A 28 6.86 4.13 -7.92
C LEU A 28 6.90 5.66 -7.84
N GLU A 29 7.12 6.23 -6.65
CA GLU A 29 7.03 7.68 -6.43
C GLU A 29 8.38 8.39 -6.31
N GLY A 30 9.46 7.64 -6.13
CA GLY A 30 10.81 8.14 -5.83
C GLY A 30 11.08 8.37 -4.34
N GLU A 31 10.03 8.49 -3.51
CA GLU A 31 10.15 8.73 -2.05
C GLU A 31 8.97 8.14 -1.27
N SER A 32 9.21 7.73 -0.01
CA SER A 32 8.21 7.07 0.83
C SER A 32 7.33 8.05 1.60
N GLU A 33 7.89 9.12 2.14
CA GLU A 33 7.13 10.12 2.90
C GLU A 33 6.25 10.98 1.97
N CYS A 34 6.79 11.38 0.82
CA CYS A 34 6.08 12.19 -0.18
C CYS A 34 5.40 13.43 0.42
N LEU A 35 6.13 14.16 1.27
CA LEU A 35 5.58 15.25 2.07
C LEU A 35 5.06 16.39 1.19
N ASN A 36 3.78 16.74 1.32
CA ASN A 36 3.23 17.93 0.70
C ASN A 36 2.11 18.54 1.56
N ASN A 37 2.20 19.84 1.84
CA ASN A 37 1.24 20.58 2.69
C ASN A 37 0.97 19.92 4.06
N GLY A 38 1.98 19.28 4.64
CA GLY A 38 1.86 18.57 5.93
C GLY A 38 1.14 17.23 5.85
N GLU A 39 0.83 16.75 4.65
CA GLU A 39 0.28 15.42 4.40
C GLU A 39 1.35 14.50 3.80
N VAL A 40 1.17 13.20 4.02
CA VAL A 40 2.05 12.11 3.54
C VAL A 40 1.18 10.95 3.04
N TRP A 41 1.80 9.91 2.50
CA TRP A 41 1.08 8.68 2.14
C TRP A 41 0.41 8.05 3.37
N GLN A 42 -0.91 7.82 3.26
CA GLN A 42 -1.73 7.19 4.29
C GLN A 42 -2.10 5.78 3.84
N TYR A 43 -1.79 4.79 4.68
CA TYR A 43 -2.20 3.42 4.43
C TYR A 43 -3.71 3.26 4.66
N MET A 44 -4.41 2.79 3.63
CA MET A 44 -5.87 2.66 3.62
C MET A 44 -6.36 1.24 3.91
N GLY A 45 -5.45 0.27 3.94
CA GLY A 45 -5.76 -1.14 4.17
C GLY A 45 -5.37 -2.04 3.01
N SER A 46 -5.68 -3.31 3.18
CA SER A 46 -5.42 -4.37 2.21
C SER A 46 -6.70 -5.09 1.82
N LYS A 47 -6.71 -5.60 0.60
CA LYS A 47 -7.72 -6.55 0.12
C LYS A 47 -7.05 -7.64 -0.68
N ILE A 48 -7.70 -8.80 -0.75
CA ILE A 48 -7.29 -9.88 -1.65
C ILE A 48 -8.00 -9.67 -2.99
N GLU A 49 -7.24 -9.65 -4.07
CA GLU A 49 -7.76 -9.65 -5.43
C GLU A 49 -7.18 -10.85 -6.19
N GLY A 50 -8.00 -11.88 -6.38
CA GLY A 50 -7.55 -13.12 -7.01
C GLY A 50 -6.51 -13.86 -6.15
N SER A 51 -5.26 -13.86 -6.59
CA SER A 51 -4.12 -14.49 -5.88
C SER A 51 -3.12 -13.46 -5.35
N ASP A 52 -3.51 -12.19 -5.26
CA ASP A 52 -2.67 -11.11 -4.77
C ASP A 52 -3.26 -10.43 -3.52
N TYR A 53 -2.40 -10.06 -2.58
CA TYR A 53 -2.66 -8.98 -1.62
C TYR A 53 -2.44 -7.63 -2.29
N VAL A 54 -3.45 -6.75 -2.20
CA VAL A 54 -3.40 -5.40 -2.74
C VAL A 54 -3.44 -4.39 -1.60
N HIS A 55 -2.28 -3.80 -1.30
CA HIS A 55 -2.10 -2.76 -0.29
C HIS A 55 -2.38 -1.39 -0.91
N THR A 56 -3.31 -0.63 -0.34
CA THR A 56 -3.73 0.66 -0.89
C THR A 56 -3.20 1.82 -0.05
N PHE A 57 -2.58 2.78 -0.71
CA PHE A 57 -2.14 4.05 -0.14
C PHE A 57 -2.90 5.20 -0.77
N ARG A 58 -3.14 6.24 0.02
CA ARG A 58 -3.73 7.50 -0.43
C ARG A 58 -2.84 8.66 -0.01
N HIS A 59 -2.53 9.53 -0.96
CA HIS A 59 -2.01 10.86 -0.68
C HIS A 59 -3.14 11.86 -0.83
N ARG A 60 -3.35 12.77 0.13
CA ARG A 60 -4.46 13.73 0.06
C ARG A 60 -4.23 14.86 -0.94
N CYS A 61 -2.98 15.27 -1.12
CA CYS A 61 -2.57 16.31 -2.06
C CYS A 61 -1.17 16.00 -2.60
N HIS A 62 -1.06 15.16 -3.62
CA HIS A 62 0.22 14.66 -4.11
C HIS A 62 1.09 15.80 -4.67
N PRO A 63 2.41 15.89 -4.38
CA PRO A 63 3.24 17.03 -4.76
C PRO A 63 3.30 17.30 -6.26
N THR A 64 3.24 16.25 -7.09
CA THR A 64 3.31 16.41 -8.55
C THR A 64 1.99 16.81 -9.20
N THR A 65 0.86 16.35 -8.66
CA THR A 65 -0.47 16.60 -9.25
C THR A 65 -1.28 17.66 -8.51
N ASN A 66 -0.86 18.03 -7.30
CA ASN A 66 -1.60 18.84 -6.33
C ASN A 66 -3.04 18.34 -6.04
N ASP A 67 -3.29 17.05 -6.28
CA ASP A 67 -4.61 16.43 -6.10
C ASP A 67 -4.46 15.09 -5.36
N ARG A 68 -5.58 14.49 -4.99
CA ARG A 68 -5.61 13.20 -4.31
C ARG A 68 -5.04 12.10 -5.20
N GLY A 69 -4.04 11.40 -4.70
CA GLY A 69 -3.40 10.26 -5.36
C GLY A 69 -3.72 8.94 -4.66
N TYR A 70 -3.79 7.87 -5.44
CA TYR A 70 -3.87 6.50 -4.93
C TYR A 70 -2.74 5.65 -5.52
N ARG A 71 -2.19 4.76 -4.70
CA ARG A 71 -1.23 3.73 -5.12
C ARG A 71 -1.62 2.37 -4.59
N HIS A 72 -1.41 1.36 -5.41
CA HIS A 72 -1.75 -0.02 -5.13
C HIS A 72 -0.50 -0.87 -5.27
N ILE A 73 -0.02 -1.40 -4.15
CA ILE A 73 1.11 -2.31 -4.10
C ILE A 73 0.56 -3.73 -4.07
N LYS A 74 0.76 -4.49 -5.15
CA LYS A 74 0.31 -5.87 -5.28
C LYS A 74 1.41 -6.84 -4.87
N MET A 75 1.07 -7.87 -4.13
CA MET A 75 1.99 -8.96 -3.78
C MET A 75 1.29 -10.30 -3.92
N ALA A 76 1.96 -11.26 -4.56
CA ALA A 76 1.42 -12.60 -4.71
C ALA A 76 1.28 -13.28 -3.35
N ILE A 77 0.15 -13.96 -3.15
CA ILE A 77 -0.06 -14.89 -2.05
C ILE A 77 0.73 -16.14 -2.41
N SER A 78 1.90 -16.35 -1.79
CA SER A 78 2.57 -17.65 -1.88
C SER A 78 1.64 -18.70 -1.28
N LYS A 79 1.22 -19.65 -2.11
CA LYS A 79 0.46 -20.84 -1.70
C LYS A 79 1.34 -21.83 -0.96
#